data_AF-S4NZC8-F1
#
_entry.id   AF-S4NZC8-F1
#
_cell.length_a   1.000
_cell.length_b   1.000
_cell.length_c   1.000
_cell.angle_alpha   90.00
_cell.angle_beta   90.00
_cell.angle_gamma   90.00
#
_symmetry.space_group_name_H-M   'P 1'
#
loop_
_entity.id
_entity.type
_entity.pdbx_description
1 polymer ?
#
loop_
_entity_poly.entity_id
_entity_poly.type
_entity_poly.pdbx_seq_one_letter_code
_entity_poly.pdbx_strand_id
1 'polypeptide(L)' 'MLRVLKEPKLRLPLLLTCSMQAGQQTSGINAVFYYSQTIFRQAGLSAQRAQYATIGSGAINVCTAALMLRLMPRA' A
#
# COMPACT_ATOMS: atom_id res chain seq x y z
N MET A 1 -19.87 9.32 15.07
CA MET A 1 -18.42 9.03 15.21
C MET A 1 -17.96 9.02 16.67
N LEU A 2 -18.19 10.07 17.47
CA LEU A 2 -17.77 10.11 18.89
C LEU A 2 -18.29 8.96 19.76
N ARG A 3 -19.47 8.40 19.44
CA ARG A 3 -20.04 7.24 20.15
C ARG A 3 -19.19 5.97 20.01
N VAL A 4 -18.54 5.78 18.85
CA VAL A 4 -17.67 4.62 18.55
C VAL A 4 -16.38 4.71 19.37
N LEU A 5 -15.82 5.91 19.51
CA LEU A 5 -14.61 6.17 20.32
C LEU A 5 -14.87 6.03 21.83
N LYS A 6 -16.09 6.31 22.28
CA LYS A 6 -16.46 6.24 23.71
C LYS A 6 -16.86 4.83 24.17
N GLU A 7 -17.24 3.94 23.25
CA GLU A 7 -17.65 2.57 23.57
C GLU A 7 -16.45 1.70 24.01
N PRO A 8 -16.39 1.24 25.28
CA PRO A 8 -15.24 0.48 25.79
C PRO A 8 -15.01 -0.86 25.06
N LYS A 9 -16.08 -1.51 24.57
CA LYS A 9 -15.97 -2.76 23.80
C LYS A 9 -15.27 -2.60 22.45
N LEU A 10 -15.24 -1.39 21.89
CA LEU A 10 -14.65 -1.12 20.57
C LEU A 10 -13.22 -0.58 20.64
N ARG A 11 -12.70 -0.21 21.81
CA ARG A 11 -11.37 0.41 21.94
C ARG A 11 -10.25 -0.46 21.38
N LEU A 12 -10.26 -1.76 21.70
CA LEU A 12 -9.24 -2.69 21.23
C LEU A 12 -9.35 -2.94 19.71
N PRO A 13 -10.53 -3.29 19.14
CA PRO A 13 -10.70 -3.38 17.68
C PRO A 13 -10.31 -2.10 16.93
N LEU A 14 -10.64 -0.93 17.48
CA LEU A 14 -10.29 0.36 16.89
C LEU A 14 -8.78 0.59 16.90
N LEU A 15 -8.12 0.35 18.04
CA LEU A 15 -6.67 0.48 18.14
C LEU A 15 -5.95 -0.43 17.14
N LEU A 16 -6.39 -1.69 17.02
CA LEU A 16 -5.82 -2.65 16.08
C LEU A 16 -6.01 -2.19 14.63
N THR A 17 -7.22 -1.81 14.25
CA THR A 17 -7.53 -1.37 12.88
C THR A 17 -6.77 -0.10 12.51
N CYS A 18 -6.72 0.88 13.42
CA CYS A 18 -5.95 2.11 13.22
C CYS A 18 -4.45 1.83 13.12
N SER A 19 -3.90 0.97 13.98
CA SER A 19 -2.48 0.60 13.95
C SER A 19 -2.13 -0.16 12.67
N MET A 20 -2.99 -1.08 12.23
CA MET A 20 -2.83 -1.79 10.97
C MET A 20 -2.84 -0.82 9.78
N GLN A 21 -3.75 0.16 9.75
CA GLN A 21 -3.77 1.12 8.65
C GLN A 21 -2.63 2.13 8.68
N ALA A 22 -2.21 2.55 9.87
CA ALA A 22 -0.98 3.33 10.02
C ALA A 22 0.23 2.53 9.51
N GLY A 23 0.33 1.25 9.86
CA GLY A 23 1.37 0.34 9.36
C GLY A 23 1.39 0.24 7.84
N GLN A 24 0.22 0.09 7.20
CA GLN A 24 0.12 0.04 5.74
C GLN A 24 0.68 1.30 5.07
N GLN A 25 0.32 2.50 5.56
CA GLN A 25 0.80 3.74 4.95
C GLN A 25 2.28 4.01 5.27
N THR A 26 2.73 3.71 6.49
CA THR A 26 4.13 3.90 6.92
C THR A 26 5.09 2.91 6.27
N SER A 27 4.60 1.80 5.71
CA SER A 27 5.38 0.93 4.82
C SER A 27 5.96 1.65 3.59
N GLY A 28 5.49 2.87 3.28
CA GLY A 28 6.02 3.66 2.16
C GLY A 28 5.45 3.29 0.80
N ILE A 29 4.38 2.50 0.75
CA ILE A 29 3.77 2.07 -0.52
C ILE A 29 3.31 3.26 -1.38
N ASN A 30 2.76 4.30 -0.76
CA ASN A 30 2.40 5.52 -1.48
C ASN A 30 3.63 6.25 -2.03
N ALA A 31 4.75 6.25 -1.31
CA ALA A 31 5.99 6.86 -1.80
C ALA A 31 6.48 6.18 -3.08
N VAL A 32 6.35 4.84 -3.17
CA VAL A 32 6.64 4.09 -4.40
C VAL A 32 5.68 4.52 -5.52
N PHE A 33 4.37 4.59 -5.28
CA PHE A 33 3.43 4.99 -6.33
C PHE A 33 3.64 6.43 -6.83
N TYR A 34 3.90 7.39 -5.92
CA TYR A 34 4.06 8.79 -6.29
C TYR A 34 5.46 9.14 -6.81
N TYR A 35 6.52 8.51 -6.28
CA TYR A 35 7.90 8.90 -6.54
C TYR A 35 8.75 7.81 -7.22
N SER A 36 8.16 6.70 -7.68
CA SER A 36 8.90 5.61 -8.35
C SER A 36 9.85 6.09 -9.45
N GLN A 37 9.43 7.01 -10.32
CA GLN A 37 10.32 7.51 -11.38
C GLN A 37 11.54 8.24 -10.82
N THR A 38 11.34 9.07 -9.79
CA THR A 38 12.43 9.78 -9.10
C THR A 38 13.36 8.79 -8.39
N ILE A 39 12.80 7.81 -7.68
CA ILE A 39 13.55 6.75 -7.00
C ILE A 39 14.40 5.96 -8.00
N PHE A 40 13.82 5.55 -9.13
CA PHE A 40 14.55 4.80 -10.16
C PHE A 40 15.62 5.64 -10.84
N ARG A 41 15.37 6.94 -11.08
CA ARG A 41 16.41 7.86 -11.57
C ARG A 41 17.55 8.03 -10.57
N GLN A 42 17.23 8.16 -9.29
CA GLN A 42 18.24 8.22 -8.21
C GLN A 42 19.04 6.92 -8.10
N ALA A 43 18.43 5.78 -8.42
CA ALA A 43 19.10 4.50 -8.54
C ALA A 43 19.96 4.34 -9.82
N GLY A 44 20.06 5.38 -10.66
CA GLY A 44 20.91 5.41 -11.85
C GLY A 44 20.23 5.00 -13.16
N LEU A 45 18.90 4.81 -13.18
CA LEU A 45 18.18 4.54 -14.43
C LEU A 45 18.07 5.81 -15.27
N SER A 46 18.23 5.67 -16.59
CA SER A 46 17.90 6.74 -17.54
C SER A 46 16.41 7.09 -17.47
N ALA A 47 16.05 8.31 -17.89
CA ALA A 47 14.69 8.81 -17.84
C ALA A 47 13.65 7.83 -18.43
N GLN A 48 13.95 7.27 -19.61
CA GLN A 48 13.08 6.32 -20.30
C GLN A 48 13.00 4.97 -19.58
N ARG A 49 14.13 4.44 -19.07
CA ARG A 49 14.15 3.18 -18.30
C ARG A 49 13.41 3.31 -16.97
N ALA A 50 13.52 4.46 -16.30
CA ALA A 50 12.79 4.74 -15.06
C ALA A 50 11.26 4.76 -15.30
N GLN A 51 10.80 5.32 -16.42
CA GLN A 51 9.39 5.29 -16.80
C GLN A 51 8.88 3.86 -17.03
N TYR A 52 9.64 3.04 -17.79
CA TYR A 52 9.28 1.63 -17.99
C TYR A 52 9.28 0.84 -16.68
N ALA A 53 10.24 1.09 -15.78
CA ALA A 53 10.29 0.46 -14.47
C ALA A 53 9.07 0.84 -13.59
N THR A 54 8.63 2.11 -13.62
CA THR A 54 7.39 2.54 -12.96
C THR A 54 6.16 1.80 -13.49
N ILE A 55 6.03 1.68 -14.82
CA ILE A 55 4.93 0.93 -15.44
C ILE A 55 4.98 -0.55 -15.03
N GLY A 56 6.18 -1.15 -15.04
CA GLY A 56 6.40 -2.53 -14.60
C GLY A 56 6.02 -2.75 -13.12
N SER A 57 6.40 -1.85 -12.23
CA SER A 57 5.99 -1.88 -10.82
C SER A 57 4.46 -1.80 -10.68
N GLY A 58 3.80 -0.97 -11.49
CA GLY A 58 2.34 -0.88 -11.53
C GLY A 58 1.69 -2.17 -12.01
N ALA A 59 2.24 -2.81 -13.05
CA ALA A 59 1.77 -4.10 -13.53
C ALA A 59 1.89 -5.20 -12.47
N ILE A 60 3.03 -5.28 -11.77
CA ILE A 60 3.23 -6.23 -10.66
C ILE A 60 2.19 -6.01 -9.57
N ASN A 61 1.89 -4.76 -9.22
CA ASN A 61 0.85 -4.45 -8.24
C ASN A 61 -0.53 -4.96 -8.67
N VAL A 62 -0.93 -4.73 -9.93
CA VAL A 62 -2.21 -5.22 -10.47
C VAL A 62 -2.27 -6.74 -10.48
N CYS A 63 -1.20 -7.41 -10.94
CA CYS A 63 -1.11 -8.88 -10.93
C CYS A 63 -1.21 -9.44 -9.52
N THR A 64 -0.55 -8.81 -8.55
CA THR A 64 -0.61 -9.21 -7.13
C THR A 64 -2.03 -9.03 -6.58
N ALA A 65 -2.69 -7.90 -6.88
CA ALA A 65 -4.08 -7.68 -6.50
C ALA A 65 -5.03 -8.74 -7.10
N ALA A 66 -4.84 -9.11 -8.37
CA ALA A 66 -5.60 -10.17 -9.01
C ALA A 66 -5.35 -11.54 -8.36
N LEU A 67 -4.10 -11.85 -8.02
CA LEU A 67 -3.74 -13.08 -7.30
C LEU A 67 -4.40 -13.12 -5.91
N MET A 68 -4.46 -11.99 -5.20
CA MET A 68 -5.11 -11.91 -3.90
C MET A 68 -6.60 -12.28 -3.95
N LEU A 69 -7.31 -11.97 -5.03
CA LEU A 69 -8.71 -12.41 -5.22
C LEU A 69 -8.86 -13.95 -5.26
N ARG A 70 -7.81 -14.66 -5.64
CA ARG A 70 -7.79 -16.13 -5.68
C ARG A 70 -7.30 -16.74 -4.37
N LEU A 71 -6.37 -16.07 -3.69
CA LEU A 71 -5.78 -16.52 -2.43
C LEU A 71 -6.66 -16.22 -1.21
N MET A 72 -7.45 -15.14 -1.23
CA MET A 72 -8.27 -14.77 -0.10
C MET A 72 -9.29 -15.89 0.19
N PRO A 73 -9.30 -16.47 1.40
CA PRO A 73 -10.26 -17.50 1.77
C PRO A 73 -11.67 -16.95 1.59
N ARG A 74 -12.49 -17.65 0.81
CA ARG A 74 -13.92 -17.38 0.72
C ARG A 74 -14.56 -18.04 1.94
N ALA A 75 -14.83 -17.25 2.97
CA ALA A 75 -15.71 -17.66 4.06
C ALA A 75 -17.17 -17.54 3.60
#